data_AF-A0A0A7RVC7-F1
#
_entry.id   AF-A0A0A7RVC7-F1
#
_cell.length_a   1.000
_cell.length_b   1.000
_cell.length_c   1.000
_cell.angle_alpha   90.00
_cell.angle_beta   90.00
_cell.angle_gamma   90.00
#
_symmetry.space_group_name_H-M   'P 1'
#
loop_
_entity.id
_entity.type
_entity.pdbx_description
1 polymer ?
#
loop_
_entity_poly.entity_id
_entity_poly.type
_entity_poly.pdbx_seq_one_letter_code
_entity_poly.pdbx_strand_id
1 'polypeptide(L)' 'WTPDTFFRNGKKSIAHNMTTPNKLFRIMQNGTILYTMRLTINADCPMRLVNFPMDG' A
#
# COMPACT_ATOMS: atom_id res chain seq x y z
N TRP A 1 -9.78 9.23 -14.57
CA TRP A 1 -10.07 7.88 -14.04
C TRP A 1 -8.83 7.37 -13.33
N THR A 2 -8.94 6.87 -12.11
CA THR A 2 -7.86 6.23 -11.33
C THR A 2 -8.35 4.88 -10.84
N PRO A 3 -7.54 3.82 -10.87
CA PRO A 3 -8.00 2.48 -10.47
C PRO A 3 -8.29 2.40 -8.97
N ASP A 4 -9.37 1.71 -8.61
CA ASP A 4 -9.80 1.49 -7.22
C ASP A 4 -9.02 0.34 -6.57
N THR A 5 -7.70 0.49 -6.46
CA THR A 5 -6.80 -0.54 -5.93
C THR A 5 -6.93 -0.64 -4.40
N PHE A 6 -7.29 -1.82 -3.87
CA PHE A 6 -7.44 -2.09 -2.43
C PHE A 6 -6.59 -3.29 -1.96
N PHE A 7 -6.21 -3.31 -0.68
CA PHE A 7 -5.47 -4.41 -0.07
C PHE A 7 -6.42 -5.43 0.55
N ARG A 8 -6.54 -6.62 -0.06
CA ARG A 8 -7.49 -7.68 0.35
C ARG A 8 -7.30 -8.18 1.79
N ASN A 9 -6.07 -8.11 2.29
CA ASN A 9 -5.64 -8.52 3.63
C ASN A 9 -5.31 -7.32 4.54
N GLY A 10 -5.64 -6.09 4.13
CA GLY A 10 -5.46 -4.91 4.97
C GLY A 10 -6.53 -4.83 6.07
N LYS A 11 -6.13 -4.96 7.33
CA LYS A 11 -7.02 -4.72 8.49
C LYS A 11 -7.25 -3.22 8.71
N LYS A 12 -6.23 -2.40 8.49
CA LYS A 12 -6.33 -0.92 8.55
C LYS A 12 -5.30 -0.32 7.60
N SER A 13 -5.74 0.58 6.73
CA SER A 13 -4.85 1.33 5.83
C SER A 13 -4.99 2.83 6.09
N ILE A 14 -3.86 3.51 6.29
CA ILE A 14 -3.81 4.97 6.50
C ILE A 14 -3.11 5.59 5.29
N ALA A 15 -3.81 6.46 4.57
CA ALA A 15 -3.21 7.32 3.57
C ALA A 15 -2.56 8.52 4.28
N HIS A 16 -1.26 8.74 4.08
CA HIS A 16 -0.56 9.85 4.73
C HIS A 16 -0.98 11.20 4.11
N ASN A 17 -1.42 12.14 4.94
CA ASN A 17 -2.01 13.42 4.53
C ASN A 17 -1.27 14.67 5.04
N MET A 18 -0.04 14.57 5.57
CA MET A 18 0.71 15.69 6.18
C MET A 18 2.15 15.75 5.65
N THR A 19 2.71 16.88 5.17
CA THR A 19 2.19 18.26 4.98
C THR A 19 1.55 18.53 3.59
N THR A 20 1.66 17.61 2.64
CA THR A 20 0.88 17.57 1.39
C THR A 20 0.40 16.13 1.16
N PRO A 21 -0.69 15.88 0.39
CA PRO A 21 -1.04 14.53 -0.01
C PRO A 21 0.14 13.92 -0.78
N ASN A 22 0.75 12.86 -0.24
CA ASN A 22 1.89 12.17 -0.86
C ASN A 22 1.42 11.35 -2.07
N LYS A 23 0.90 12.04 -3.09
CA LYS A 23 0.36 11.51 -4.34
C LYS A 23 1.08 12.21 -5.48
N LEU A 24 1.93 11.48 -6.20
CA LEU A 24 2.56 11.97 -7.43
C LEU A 24 1.75 11.45 -8.61
N PHE A 25 1.32 12.36 -9.48
CA PHE A 25 0.63 12.06 -10.73
C PHE A 25 1.43 12.68 -11.88
N ARG A 26 2.00 11.85 -12.76
CA ARG A 26 2.83 12.29 -13.89
C ARG A 26 2.31 11.69 -15.19
N ILE A 27 2.12 12.53 -16.21
CA ILE A 27 1.75 12.12 -17.56
C ILE A 27 2.99 12.20 -18.45
N MET A 28 3.34 11.11 -19.12
CA MET A 28 4.42 11.08 -20.12
C MET A 28 3.90 11.50 -21.49
N GLN A 29 4.78 11.98 -22.38
CA GLN A 29 4.39 12.46 -23.72
C GLN A 29 3.73 11.38 -24.59
N ASN A 30 3.96 10.10 -24.30
CA ASN A 30 3.33 8.96 -24.96
C ASN A 30 1.95 8.58 -24.37
N GLY A 31 1.45 9.32 -23.39
CA GLY A 31 0.16 9.08 -22.74
C GLY A 31 0.20 8.16 -21.51
N THR A 32 1.36 7.60 -21.15
CA THR A 32 1.48 6.74 -19.95
C THR A 32 1.38 7.58 -18.67
N ILE A 33 0.55 7.12 -17.73
CA ILE A 33 0.31 7.78 -16.45
C ILE A 33 1.05 7.03 -15.34
N LEU A 34 1.88 7.75 -14.59
CA LEU A 34 2.50 7.27 -13.35
C LEU A 34 1.74 7.86 -12.16
N TYR A 35 1.16 6.98 -11.32
CA TYR A 35 0.50 7.34 -10.08
C TYR A 35 1.17 6.61 -8.91
N THR A 36 1.82 7.34 -8.01
CA THR A 36 2.44 6.77 -6.80
C THR A 36 1.87 7.42 -5.55
N MET A 37 1.54 6.61 -4.54
CA MET A 37 1.07 7.09 -3.24
C MET A 37 1.78 6.38 -2.09
N ARG A 38 2.01 7.11 -0.99
CA ARG A 38 2.54 6.53 0.25
C ARG A 38 1.38 6.04 1.14
N LEU A 39 1.35 4.75 1.44
CA LEU A 39 0.34 4.11 2.29
C LEU A 39 1.02 3.38 3.46
N THR A 40 0.46 3.50 4.67
CA THR A 40 0.78 2.57 5.78
C THR A 40 -0.33 1.53 5.85
N ILE A 41 0.03 0.26 5.76
CA ILE A 41 -0.91 -0.87 5.72
C ILE A 41 -0.61 -1.80 6.87
N ASN A 42 -1.59 -1.94 7.77
CA ASN A 42 -1.59 -3.01 8.76
C ASN A 42 -2.28 -4.21 8.12
N ALA A 43 -1.48 -5.12 7.56
CA ALA A 43 -1.98 -6.34 6.94
C ALA A 43 -2.12 -7.46 7.98
N ASP A 44 -3.05 -8.37 7.73
CA ASP A 44 -3.16 -9.61 8.49
C ASP A 44 -2.16 -10.65 7.99
N CYS A 45 -1.43 -11.27 8.91
CA CYS A 45 -0.55 -12.40 8.65
C CYS A 45 -0.84 -13.49 9.69
N PRO A 46 -1.54 -14.58 9.31
CA PRO A 46 -1.80 -15.69 10.22
C PRO A 46 -0.52 -16.51 10.42
N MET A 47 0.29 -16.12 11.39
CA MET A 47 1.51 -16.85 11.76
C MET A 47 1.16 -18.17 12.48
N ARG A 48 1.89 -19.24 12.16
CA ARG A 48 1.84 -20.52 12.88
C ARG A 48 3.13 -20.69 13.67
N LEU A 49 3.04 -20.50 14.99
CA LEU A 49 4.20 -20.44 15.89
C LEU A 49 4.47 -21.77 16.60
N VAL A 50 4.51 -22.88 15.85
CA VAL A 50 4.52 -24.24 16.43
C VAL A 50 5.90 -24.62 16.97
N ASN A 51 6.98 -24.10 16.38
CA ASN A 51 8.38 -24.41 16.69
C ASN A 51 9.17 -23.16 17.13
N PHE A 52 8.53 -22.20 17.80
CA PHE A 52 9.15 -20.95 18.20
C PHE A 52 10.42 -21.18 19.05
N PRO A 53 11.55 -20.50 18.80
CA PRO A 53 11.79 -19.42 17.84
C PRO A 53 12.34 -19.87 16.46
N MET A 54 12.32 -21.17 16.16
CA MET A 54 12.83 -21.75 14.90
C MET A 54 11.75 -21.82 13.80
N ASP A 55 10.71 -21.00 13.90
CA ASP A 55 9.64 -20.85 12.91
C ASP A 55 10.10 -19.91 11.78
N GLY A 56 10.54 -20.49 10.66
CA GLY A 56 10.94 -19.77 9.44
C GLY A 56 10.04 -20.07 8.26
#